data_AF-A0A832G3J2-F1
#
_entry.id   AF-A0A832G3J2-F1
#
_cell.length_a   1.000
_cell.length_b   1.000
_cell.length_c   1.000
_cell.angle_alpha   90.00
_cell.angle_beta   90.00
_cell.angle_gamma   90.00
#
_symmetry.space_group_name_H-M   'P 1'
#
loop_
_entity.id
_entity.type
_entity.pdbx_description
1 polymer ?
#
loop_
_entity_poly.entity_id
_entity_poly.type
_entity_poly.pdbx_seq_one_letter_code
_entity_poly.pdbx_strand_id
1 'polypeptide(L)' 'MDLVCPMCGCAMEIIREEKGAFKRRFSEFEMKILVIRCPKCEKIGLLRLVPALQMENLEFPYEGSL' A
#
# COMPACT_ATOMS: atom_id res chain seq x y z
N MET A 1 3.55 5.39 -10.93
CA MET A 1 2.40 4.52 -10.62
C MET A 1 1.30 5.45 -10.17
N ASP A 2 0.29 5.65 -10.99
CA ASP A 2 -0.84 6.53 -10.64
C ASP A 2 -1.76 5.77 -9.69
N LEU A 3 -1.74 6.15 -8.41
CA LEU A 3 -2.62 5.58 -7.40
C LEU A 3 -4.00 6.20 -7.57
N VAL A 4 -4.90 5.45 -8.20
CA VAL A 4 -6.27 5.89 -8.48
C VAL A 4 -7.25 5.11 -7.63
N CYS A 5 -8.20 5.82 -7.02
CA CYS A 5 -9.24 5.21 -6.22
C CYS A 5 -10.17 4.35 -7.08
N PRO A 6 -10.29 3.03 -6.82
CA PRO A 6 -11.13 2.15 -7.64
C PRO A 6 -12.63 2.45 -7.48
N MET A 7 -13.04 3.20 -6.46
CA MET A 7 -14.44 3.55 -6.21
C MET A 7 -14.90 4.80 -6.96
N CYS A 8 -14.04 5.82 -7.08
CA CYS A 8 -14.44 7.13 -7.61
C CYS A 8 -13.50 7.70 -8.68
N GLY A 9 -12.42 7.00 -9.02
CA GLY A 9 -11.45 7.41 -10.03
C GLY A 9 -10.58 8.61 -9.65
N CYS A 10 -10.61 9.08 -8.39
CA CYS A 10 -9.76 10.19 -7.97
C CYS A 10 -8.34 9.73 -7.64
N ALA A 11 -7.37 10.61 -7.84
CA ALA A 11 -6.02 10.39 -7.35
C ALA A 11 -6.02 10.21 -5.83
N MET A 12 -5.30 9.19 -5.37
CA MET A 12 -5.10 8.89 -3.96
C MET A 12 -3.78 9.49 -3.49
N GLU A 13 -3.73 9.84 -2.21
CA GLU A 13 -2.60 10.48 -1.58
C GLU A 13 -1.96 9.52 -0.58
N ILE A 14 -0.62 9.47 -0.53
CA ILE A 14 0.10 8.70 0.47
C ILE A 14 0.11 9.52 1.76
N ILE A 15 -0.53 9.00 2.81
CA ILE A 15 -0.60 9.67 4.12
C ILE A 15 0.43 9.15 5.11
N ARG A 16 0.96 7.94 4.90
CA ARG A 16 2.01 7.35 5.73
C ARG A 16 2.85 6.40 4.87
N GLU A 17 4.15 6.44 5.06
CA GLU A 17 5.10 5.47 4.51
C GLU A 17 5.80 4.79 5.68
N GLU A 18 5.80 3.46 5.66
CA GLU A 18 6.54 2.64 6.61
C GLU A 18 7.47 1.68 5.88
N LYS A 19 8.63 1.44 6.48
CA LYS A 19 9.55 0.40 6.02
C LYS A 19 9.36 -0.83 6.89
N GLY A 20 9.20 -1.98 6.24
CA GLY A 20 9.12 -3.27 6.87
C GLY A 20 10.14 -4.24 6.28
N ALA A 21 10.16 -5.45 6.82
CA ALA A 21 10.93 -6.55 6.29
C ALA A 21 9.99 -7.71 5.96
N PHE A 22 10.09 -8.25 4.75
CA PHE A 22 9.40 -9.45 4.33
C PHE A 22 10.38 -10.62 4.36
N LYS A 23 10.14 -11.59 5.26
CA LYS A 23 10.97 -12.79 5.37
C LYS A 23 10.33 -13.95 4.62
N ARG A 24 11.08 -14.56 3.72
CA ARG A 24 10.67 -15.78 3.02
C ARG A 24 11.80 -16.81 3.08
N ARG A 25 11.52 -17.95 3.73
CA ARG A 25 12.49 -19.01 4.01
C ARG A 25 13.74 -18.47 4.71
N PHE A 26 14.86 -18.33 3.99
CA PHE A 26 16.16 -17.90 4.50
C PHE A 26 16.56 -16.49 4.03
N SER A 27 15.65 -15.76 3.37
CA SER A 27 15.92 -14.44 2.81
C SER A 27 15.02 -13.38 3.42
N GLU A 28 15.60 -12.21 3.69
CA GLU A 28 14.90 -11.02 4.16
C GLU A 28 14.94 -9.97 3.06
N PHE A 29 13.77 -9.46 2.71
CA PHE A 29 13.60 -8.46 1.66
C PHE A 29 13.07 -7.17 2.28
N GLU A 30 13.58 -6.04 1.82
CA GLU A 30 13.00 -4.75 2.18
C GLU A 30 11.58 -4.65 1.63
N MET A 31 10.64 -4.33 2.51
CA MET A 31 9.25 -4.08 2.18
C MET A 31 8.94 -2.62 2.44
N LYS A 32 8.16 -1.99 1.57
CA LYS A 32 7.57 -0.67 1.82
C LYS A 32 6.07 -0.85 1.98
N ILE A 33 5.51 -0.24 3.02
CA ILE A 33 4.08 -0.19 3.27
C ILE A 33 3.67 1.28 3.09
N LEU A 34 2.83 1.55 2.10
CA LEU A 34 2.26 2.87 1.87
C LEU A 34 0.79 2.84 2.30
N VAL A 35 0.44 3.69 3.25
CA VAL A 35 -0.95 3.95 3.60
C VAL A 35 -1.44 5.07 2.71
N ILE A 36 -2.46 4.77 1.91
CA ILE A 36 -3.02 5.70 0.94
C ILE A 36 -4.43 6.10 1.35
N ARG A 37 -4.84 7.33 1.08
CA ARG A 37 -6.19 7.82 1.33
C ARG A 37 -6.77 8.42 0.07
N CYS A 38 -8.03 8.10 -0.21
CA CYS A 38 -8.78 8.81 -1.23
C CYS A 38 -9.37 10.09 -0.62
N PRO A 39 -9.05 11.30 -1.12
CA PRO A 39 -9.60 12.55 -0.57
C PRO A 39 -11.11 12.68 -0.79
N LYS A 40 -11.67 12.03 -1.83
CA LYS A 40 -13.11 12.08 -2.16
C LYS A 40 -13.97 11.09 -1.37
N CYS A 41 -13.56 9.82 -1.29
CA CYS A 41 -14.31 8.79 -0.57
C CYS A 41 -13.88 8.64 0.90
N GLU A 42 -12.81 9.33 1.29
CA GLU A 42 -12.15 9.27 2.60
C GLU A 42 -11.65 7.88 3.05
N LYS A 43 -11.87 6.87 2.21
CA LYS A 43 -11.40 5.49 2.41
C LYS A 43 -9.88 5.41 2.37
N ILE A 44 -9.36 4.55 3.23
CA ILE A 44 -7.94 4.25 3.35
C ILE A 44 -7.66 2.94 2.62
N GLY A 45 -6.51 2.87 1.97
CA GLY A 45 -5.93 1.67 1.41
C GLY A 45 -4.53 1.43 1.95
N LEU A 46 -4.05 0.23 1.73
CA LEU A 46 -2.71 -0.17 2.13
C LEU A 46 -2.03 -0.85 0.94
N LEU A 47 -0.92 -0.26 0.49
CA LEU A 47 -0.10 -0.78 -0.59
C LEU A 47 1.20 -1.34 -0.01
N ARG A 48 1.40 -2.64 -0.16
CA ARG A 48 2.65 -3.33 0.22
C ARG A 48 3.48 -3.57 -1.03
N LEU A 49 4.73 -3.12 -1.00
CA LEU A 49 5.68 -3.23 -2.10
C LEU A 49 6.91 -3.99 -1.61
N VAL A 50 7.32 -5.02 -2.35
CA VAL A 50 8.61 -5.70 -2.16
C VAL A 50 9.39 -5.60 -3.47
N PRO A 51 10.20 -4.53 -3.66
CA PRO A 51 10.83 -4.24 -4.95
C PRO A 51 11.72 -5.37 -5.46
N ALA A 52 12.46 -6.03 -4.56
CA ALA A 52 13.35 -7.14 -4.88
C ALA A 52 12.62 -8.35 -5.49
N LEU A 53 11.32 -8.50 -5.22
CA LEU A 53 10.48 -9.57 -5.74
C LEU A 53 9.48 -9.08 -6.80
N GLN A 54 9.50 -7.79 -7.14
CA GLN A 54 8.48 -7.14 -7.98
C GLN A 54 7.05 -7.46 -7.52
N MET A 55 6.86 -7.59 -6.19
CA MET A 55 5.56 -7.89 -5.60
C MET A 55 4.88 -6.60 -5.17
N GLU A 56 3.64 -6.43 -5.60
CA GLU A 56 2.79 -5.32 -5.24
C GLU A 56 1.44 -5.88 -4.77
N ASN A 57 1.00 -5.47 -3.59
CA ASN A 57 -0.26 -5.89 -3.02
C ASN A 57 -1.03 -4.66 -2.54
N LEU A 58 -2.10 -4.32 -3.25
CA LEU A 58 -3.01 -3.24 -2.89
C LEU A 58 -4.24 -3.82 -2.19
N GLU A 59 -4.48 -3.37 -0.97
CA GLU A 59 -5.66 -3.70 -0.19
C GLU A 59 -6.52 -2.43 -0.06
N PHE A 60 -7.71 -2.44 -0.67
CA PHE A 60 -8.62 -1.29 -0.65
C PHE A 60 -10.11 -1.73 -0.71
N PRO A 61 -10.97 -1.26 0.22
CA PRO A 61 -10.62 -0.51 1.42
C PRO A 61 -9.81 -1.37 2.41
N TYR A 62 -8.85 -0.76 3.10
CA TYR A 62 -8.13 -1.43 4.19
C TYR A 62 -9.00 -1.43 5.45
N GLU A 63 -9.40 -2.62 5.91
CA GLU A 63 -10.26 -2.80 7.10
C GLU A 63 -9.47 -3.15 8.37
N GLY A 64 -8.14 -3.24 8.28
CA GLY A 64 -7.28 -3.48 9.44
C GLY A 64 -7.11 -2.25 10.34
N SER A 65 -6.76 -2.48 11.60
CA SER A 65 -6.34 -1.41 12.52
C SER A 65 -4.97 -0.87 12.11
N LEU A 66 -4.84 0.46 12.03
CA LEU A 66 -3.57 1.19 11.77
C LEU A 66 -2.82 1.51 13.07
#